data_AF-A0A4R2KA84-F1
#
_entry.id   AF-A0A4R2KA84-F1
#
_cell.length_a   1.000
_cell.length_b   1.000
_cell.length_c   1.000
_cell.angle_alpha   90.00
_cell.angle_beta   90.00
_cell.angle_gamma   90.00
#
_symmetry.space_group_name_H-M   'P 1'
#
loop_
_entity.id
_entity.type
_entity.pdbx_description
1 polymer ?
#
loop_
_entity_poly.entity_id
_entity_poly.type
_entity_poly.pdbx_seq_one_letter_code
_entity_poly.pdbx_strand_id
1 'polypeptide(L)' 'MATCRECGKVLGLFGSNANALCENCALILEAEQMFHEIKALEDQGLSREEITAAVWKRDKRAEG' A
#
# COMPACT_ATOMS: atom_id res chain seq x y z
N MET A 1 3.74 -0.93 25.13
CA MET A 1 3.41 0.20 24.25
C MET A 1 3.72 -0.24 22.83
N ALA A 2 2.75 -0.25 21.92
CA ALA A 2 3.03 -0.63 20.53
C ALA A 2 3.70 0.54 19.81
N THR A 3 4.68 0.25 18.95
CA THR A 3 5.36 1.22 18.11
C THR A 3 5.14 0.84 16.65
N CYS A 4 4.94 1.82 15.79
CA CYS A 4 4.92 1.61 14.35
C CYS A 4 6.27 1.03 13.92
N ARG A 5 6.26 -0.10 13.22
CA ARG A 5 7.49 -0.77 12.78
C ARG A 5 8.32 0.06 11.77
N GLU A 6 7.68 0.94 10.99
CA GLU A 6 8.35 1.73 9.95
C GLU A 6 8.93 3.05 10.49
N CYS A 7 8.17 3.77 11.32
CA CYS A 7 8.55 5.13 11.75
C CYS A 7 8.78 5.27 13.26
N GLY A 8 8.62 4.19 14.03
CA GLY A 8 8.80 4.21 15.49
C GLY A 8 7.73 4.98 16.27
N LYS A 9 6.73 5.56 15.60
CA LYS A 9 5.63 6.29 16.25
C LYS A 9 4.92 5.41 17.27
N VAL A 10 4.77 5.91 18.48
CA VAL A 10 4.01 5.26 19.54
C VAL A 10 2.53 5.19 19.15
N LEU A 11 1.95 3.99 19.21
CA LEU A 11 0.55 3.73 18.92
C LEU A 11 -0.21 3.62 20.25
N GLY A 12 -1.34 4.35 20.36
CA GLY A 12 -2.18 4.38 21.56
C GLY A 12 -3.00 3.11 21.81
N LEU A 13 -2.77 2.05 21.04
CA LEU A 13 -3.51 0.79 21.12
C LEU A 13 -2.86 -0.15 22.15
N PHE A 14 -3.69 -0.67 23.06
CA PHE A 14 -3.31 -1.73 24.00
C PHE A 14 -3.12 -3.04 23.24
N GLY A 15 -1.87 -3.52 23.16
CA GLY A 15 -1.55 -4.81 22.55
C GLY A 15 -0.15 -4.82 21.96
N SER A 16 0.66 -5.79 22.35
CA SER A 16 2.04 -6.01 21.86
C SER A 16 2.02 -6.74 20.51
N ASN A 17 1.53 -6.08 19.46
CA ASN A 17 1.70 -6.59 18.10
C ASN A 17 2.98 -6.01 17.51
N ALA A 18 4.03 -6.84 17.42
CA ALA A 18 5.34 -6.48 16.87
C ALA A 18 5.30 -6.03 15.39
N ASN A 19 4.16 -6.22 14.70
CA ASN A 19 3.95 -5.86 13.30
C ASN A 19 3.02 -4.65 13.11
N ALA A 20 2.71 -3.89 14.15
CA ALA A 20 1.79 -2.76 14.03
C ALA A 20 2.35 -1.64 13.12
N LEU A 21 1.50 -1.13 12.23
CA LEU A 21 1.76 0.05 11.40
C LEU A 21 0.88 1.21 11.90
N CYS A 22 1.38 2.44 11.83
CA CYS A 22 0.50 3.59 11.90
C CYS A 22 -0.23 3.77 10.55
N GLU A 23 -1.40 4.39 10.58
CA GLU A 23 -2.24 4.64 9.40
C GLU A 23 -1.46 5.30 8.26
N ASN A 24 -0.64 6.32 8.56
CA ASN A 24 0.18 6.98 7.56
C ASN A 24 1.19 6.04 6.90
N CYS A 25 1.88 5.20 7.67
CA CYS A 25 2.85 4.25 7.12
C CYS A 25 2.15 3.15 6.32
N ALA A 26 0.94 2.74 6.71
CA ALA A 26 0.14 1.81 5.92
C ALA A 26 -0.22 2.40 4.55
N LEU A 27 -0.70 3.66 4.52
CA LEU A 27 -1.04 4.37 3.28
C LEU A 27 0.18 4.59 2.37
N ILE A 28 1.34 4.92 2.95
CA ILE A 28 2.58 5.10 2.17
C ILE A 28 2.99 3.78 1.52
N LEU A 29 3.01 2.67 2.28
CA LEU A 29 3.38 1.36 1.75
C LEU A 29 2.42 0.90 0.65
N GLU A 30 1.13 1.17 0.80
CA GLU A 30 0.14 0.90 -0.24
C GLU A 30 0.39 1.72 -1.50
N ALA A 31 0.67 3.02 -1.37
CA ALA A 31 1.01 3.88 -2.50
C ALA A 31 2.30 3.44 -3.20
N GLU A 32 3.36 3.10 -2.45
CA GLU A 32 4.62 2.57 -2.99
C GLU A 32 4.40 1.29 -3.78
N GLN A 33 3.58 0.38 -3.26
CA GLN A 33 3.21 -0.86 -3.95
C GLN A 33 2.47 -0.56 -5.27
N MET A 34 1.54 0.41 -5.27
CA MET A 34 0.87 0.84 -6.50
C MET A 34 1.84 1.43 -7.53
N PHE A 35 2.80 2.25 -7.11
CA PHE A 35 3.81 2.80 -8.01
C PHE A 35 4.69 1.71 -8.64
N HIS A 36 5.10 0.72 -7.85
CA HIS A 36 5.88 -0.40 -8.36
C HIS A 36 5.11 -1.22 -9.41
N GLU A 37 3.82 -1.41 -9.22
CA GLU A 37 2.96 -2.10 -10.18
C GLU A 37 2.77 -1.31 -11.48
N ILE A 38 2.51 0.00 -11.38
CA ILE A 38 2.42 0.88 -12.54
C ILE A 38 3.72 0.78 -13.35
N LYS A 39 4.87 0.91 -12.68
CA LYS A 39 6.17 0.83 -13.34
C LYS A 39 6.40 -0.54 -13.99
N ALA A 40 6.04 -1.62 -13.32
CA ALA A 40 6.18 -2.97 -13.89
C ALA A 40 5.33 -3.17 -15.15
N LEU A 41 4.17 -2.51 -15.24
CA LEU A 41 3.31 -2.53 -16.43
C LEU A 41 3.86 -1.62 -17.54
N GLU A 42 4.43 -0.47 -17.19
CA GLU A 42 5.16 0.40 -18.13
C GLU A 42 6.36 -0.35 -18.73
N ASP A 43 7.14 -1.07 -17.92
CA ASP A 43 8.30 -1.86 -18.35
C ASP A 43 7.89 -3.04 -19.26
N GLN A 44 6.65 -3.54 -19.13
CA GLN A 44 6.06 -4.53 -20.03
C GLN A 44 5.57 -3.92 -21.35
N GLY A 45 5.62 -2.59 -21.50
CA GLY A 45 5.21 -1.86 -22.70
C GLY A 45 3.70 -1.67 -22.84
N LEU A 46 2.94 -1.80 -21.75
CA LEU A 46 1.49 -1.56 -21.80
C LEU A 46 1.20 -0.07 -22.04
N SER A 47 0.11 0.20 -22.73
CA SER A 47 -0.42 1.55 -22.90
C SER A 47 -0.97 2.11 -21.59
N ARG A 48 -1.10 3.44 -21.52
CA ARG A 48 -1.65 4.12 -20.35
C ARG A 48 -3.08 3.67 -20.05
N GLU A 49 -3.89 3.42 -21.07
CA GLU A 49 -5.26 2.92 -20.94
C GLU A 49 -5.30 1.53 -20.32
N GLU A 50 -4.38 0.64 -20.72
CA GLU A 50 -4.28 -0.71 -20.18
C GLU A 50 -3.77 -0.71 -18.73
N ILE A 51 -2.77 0.12 -18.42
CA ILE A 51 -2.29 0.31 -17.05
C ILE A 51 -3.41 0.82 -16.15
N THR A 52 -4.14 1.84 -16.60
CA THR A 52 -5.30 2.42 -15.89
C THR A 52 -6.33 1.33 -15.60
N ALA A 53 -6.69 0.51 -16.59
CA ALA A 53 -7.65 -0.58 -16.42
C ALA A 53 -7.15 -1.67 -15.46
N ALA A 54 -5.86 -1.97 -15.43
CA ALA A 54 -5.27 -2.97 -14.54
C ALA A 54 -5.27 -2.50 -13.08
N VAL A 55 -4.82 -1.26 -12.83
CA VAL A 55 -4.71 -0.69 -11.48
C VAL A 55 -6.09 -0.40 -10.89
N TRP A 56 -7.01 0.23 -11.64
CA TRP A 56 -8.35 0.55 -11.12
C TRP A 56 -9.27 -0.67 -10.93
N LYS A 57 -9.04 -1.78 -11.64
CA LYS A 57 -9.80 -3.03 -11.41
C LYS A 57 -9.46 -3.67 -10.07
N ARG A 58 -8.27 -3.40 -9.51
CA ARG A 58 -7.86 -3.90 -8.20
C ARG A 58 -8.64 -3.23 -7.07
N ASP A 59 -8.84 -1.92 -7.13
CA ASP A 59 -9.66 -1.18 -6.13
C ASP A 59 -11.06 -1.77 -6.00
N LYS A 60 -11.69 -2.10 -7.13
CA LYS A 60 -13.05 -2.69 -7.13
C LYS A 60 -13.12 -4.12 -6.58
N ARG A 61 -11.99 -4.83 -6.43
CA ARG A 61 -11.95 -6.15 -5.77
C ARG A 61 -11.73 -6.05 -4.26
N ALA A 62 -11.21 -4.92 -3.76
CA ALA A 62 -11.02 -4.70 -2.33
C ALA A 62 -12.32 -4.30 -1.60
N GLU A 63 -13.36 -3.92 -2.35
CA GLU A 63 -14.70 -3.57 -1.84
C GLU A 63 -15.69 -4.76 -1.82
N GLY A 64 -15.24 -5.98 -2.10
CA GLY A 64 -16.06 -7.21 -2.20
C GLY A 64 -15.84 -8.20 -1.06
#